data_AF-A0A2N2ZNE1-F1
#
_entry.id   AF-A0A2N2ZNE1-F1
#
_cell.length_a   1.000
_cell.length_b   1.000
_cell.length_c   1.000
_cell.angle_alpha   90.00
_cell.angle_beta   90.00
_cell.angle_gamma   90.00
#
_symmetry.space_group_name_H-M   'P 1'
#
loop_
_entity.id
_entity.type
_entity.pdbx_description
1 polymer ?
#
loop_
_entity_poly.entity_id
_entity_poly.type
_entity_poly.pdbx_seq_one_letter_code
_entity_poly.pdbx_strand_id
1 'polypeptide(L)'
;MFEFILPIVFFLTFCYIIYKHSFFHFSFLKRTLLPLIFTVKIAVALVFFLLYTFYYQDRSTADIFKFFDDSVVLFNLFHESPSDFFSLIFGGKTSLIQEAYINKLNFWVNSNPNELYNDSRLMVKLNALLHLVSFGYYGVHLVAFTFLSFVGFAFLYKAFERFFEYKKLLLLVVFFVPSVLFWSTGVSKESVLF
;
A
#
# COMPACT_ATOMS: atom_id res chain seq x y z
N MET A 1 8.71 -12.96 -16.52
CA MET A 1 8.07 -12.04 -17.49
C MET A 1 6.80 -11.40 -16.89
N PHE A 2 5.85 -12.20 -16.39
CA PHE A 2 4.61 -11.68 -15.76
C PHE A 2 4.86 -10.78 -14.54
N GLU A 3 5.90 -11.05 -13.75
CA GLU A 3 6.32 -10.22 -12.60
C GLU A 3 6.54 -8.74 -12.94
N PHE A 4 6.98 -8.43 -14.17
CA PHE A 4 7.18 -7.04 -14.62
C PHE A 4 5.97 -6.50 -15.39
N ILE A 5 5.29 -7.35 -16.16
CA ILE A 5 4.13 -6.94 -16.97
C ILE A 5 2.95 -6.55 -16.07
N LEU A 6 2.65 -7.35 -15.05
CA LEU A 6 1.45 -7.15 -14.23
C LEU A 6 1.49 -5.84 -13.44
N PRO A 7 2.59 -5.45 -12.77
CA PRO A 7 2.69 -4.13 -12.14
C PRO A 7 2.50 -2.98 -13.15
N ILE A 8 3.02 -3.11 -14.37
CA ILE A 8 2.84 -2.10 -15.42
C ILE A 8 1.36 -1.99 -15.81
N VAL A 9 0.65 -3.11 -15.95
CA VAL A 9 -0.79 -3.10 -16.23
C VAL A 9 -1.57 -2.41 -15.11
N PHE A 10 -1.24 -2.68 -13.84
CA PHE A 10 -1.84 -1.99 -12.70
C PHE A 10 -1.54 -0.49 -12.72
N PHE A 11 -0.28 -0.13 -12.96
CA PHE A 11 0.15 1.27 -13.04
C PHE A 11 -0.61 2.05 -14.11
N LEU A 12 -0.70 1.50 -15.33
CA LEU A 12 -1.44 2.11 -16.43
C LEU A 12 -2.94 2.21 -16.14
N THR A 13 -3.52 1.15 -15.55
CA THR A 13 -4.92 1.15 -15.11
C THR A 13 -5.19 2.26 -14.10
N PHE A 14 -4.34 2.42 -13.08
CA PHE A 14 -4.50 3.48 -12.10
C PHE A 14 -4.26 4.87 -12.69
N CYS A 15 -3.30 5.05 -13.60
CA CYS A 15 -3.13 6.31 -14.33
C CYS A 15 -4.40 6.67 -15.12
N TYR A 16 -5.01 5.68 -15.79
CA TYR A 16 -6.26 5.87 -16.52
C TYR A 16 -7.42 6.23 -15.58
N ILE A 17 -7.55 5.56 -14.44
CA ILE A 17 -8.56 5.88 -13.40
C ILE A 17 -8.37 7.31 -12.91
N ILE A 18 -7.14 7.71 -12.58
CA ILE A 18 -6.82 9.07 -12.12
C ILE A 18 -7.15 10.11 -13.20
N TYR A 19 -6.86 9.82 -14.47
CA TYR A 19 -7.15 10.72 -15.57
C TYR A 19 -8.67 10.92 -15.82
N LYS A 20 -9.43 9.82 -15.75
CA LYS A 20 -10.83 9.77 -16.17
C LYS A 20 -11.81 10.12 -15.05
N HIS A 21 -11.59 9.62 -13.84
CA HIS A 21 -12.56 9.69 -12.76
C HIS A 21 -12.75 11.13 -12.26
N SER A 22 -14.00 11.56 -12.07
CA SER A 22 -14.35 12.95 -11.72
C SER A 22 -13.77 13.41 -10.38
N PHE A 23 -13.57 12.49 -9.44
CA PHE A 23 -12.90 12.76 -8.18
C PHE A 23 -11.53 13.41 -8.37
N PHE A 24 -10.74 12.99 -9.36
CA PHE A 24 -9.40 13.52 -9.59
C PHE A 24 -9.38 14.81 -10.44
N HIS A 25 -10.54 15.42 -10.68
CA HIS A 25 -10.63 16.68 -11.38
C HIS A 25 -10.42 17.86 -10.44
N PHE A 26 -9.31 18.58 -10.63
CA PHE A 26 -9.00 19.83 -9.93
C PHE A 26 -9.10 20.99 -10.93
N SER A 27 -9.97 21.97 -10.69
CA SER A 27 -10.36 23.00 -11.67
C SER A 27 -9.22 23.87 -12.18
N PHE A 28 -8.16 24.04 -11.40
CA PHE A 28 -6.99 24.86 -11.73
C PHE A 28 -5.87 24.08 -12.43
N LEU A 29 -6.04 22.77 -12.66
CA LEU A 29 -5.03 21.88 -13.24
C LEU A 29 -5.50 21.24 -14.53
N LYS A 30 -4.53 20.96 -15.42
CA LYS A 30 -4.74 20.07 -16.55
C LYS A 30 -4.96 18.65 -16.03
N ARG A 31 -5.89 17.91 -16.66
CA ARG A 31 -6.22 16.52 -16.29
C ARG A 31 -5.03 15.56 -16.33
N THR A 32 -4.02 15.86 -17.14
CA THR A 32 -2.79 15.06 -17.26
C THR A 32 -1.83 15.23 -16.09
N LEU A 33 -2.00 16.25 -15.24
CA LEU A 33 -1.05 16.53 -14.18
C LEU A 33 -1.14 15.53 -13.02
N LEU A 34 -2.34 15.10 -12.61
CA LEU A 34 -2.47 14.14 -11.52
C LEU A 34 -1.86 12.76 -11.83
N PRO A 35 -2.07 12.17 -13.03
CA PRO A 35 -1.33 10.97 -13.44
C PRO A 35 0.19 11.17 -13.43
N LEU A 36 0.69 12.36 -13.79
CA LEU A 36 2.12 12.67 -13.72
C LEU A 36 2.62 12.70 -12.27
N ILE A 37 1.88 13.31 -11.34
CA ILE A 37 2.22 13.32 -9.90
C ILE A 37 2.24 11.88 -9.36
N PHE A 38 1.26 11.06 -9.73
CA PHE A 38 1.24 9.64 -9.37
C PHE A 38 2.45 8.89 -9.94
N THR A 39 2.87 9.18 -11.18
CA THR A 39 4.07 8.59 -11.80
C THR A 39 5.34 8.94 -11.02
N VAL A 40 5.48 10.20 -10.59
CA VAL A 40 6.60 10.61 -9.72
C VAL A 40 6.59 9.83 -8.41
N LYS A 41 5.41 9.68 -7.79
CA LYS A 41 5.25 8.93 -6.55
C LYS A 41 5.64 7.45 -6.71
N ILE A 42 5.31 6.83 -7.85
CA ILE A 42 5.75 5.47 -8.19
C ILE A 42 7.27 5.41 -8.38
N ALA A 43 7.88 6.40 -9.03
CA ALA A 43 9.34 6.44 -9.19
C ALA A 43 10.04 6.50 -7.82
N VAL A 44 9.52 7.29 -6.87
CA VAL A 44 10.03 7.32 -5.48
C VAL A 44 9.87 5.97 -4.80
N ALA A 45 8.70 5.31 -4.94
CA ALA A 45 8.47 3.97 -4.40
C ALA A 45 9.47 2.93 -4.94
N LEU A 46 9.79 3.01 -6.24
CA LEU A 46 10.78 2.15 -6.87
C LEU A 46 12.19 2.42 -6.35
N VAL A 47 12.59 3.69 -6.20
CA VAL A 47 13.88 4.04 -5.57
C VAL A 47 13.97 3.46 -4.17
N PHE A 48 12.89 3.56 -3.39
CA PHE A 48 12.82 3.01 -2.04
C PHE A 48 12.98 1.48 -2.04
N PHE A 49 12.27 0.78 -2.92
CA PHE A 49 12.41 -0.67 -3.11
C PHE A 49 13.85 -1.06 -3.49
N LEU A 50 14.48 -0.35 -4.45
CA LEU A 50 15.85 -0.62 -4.88
C LEU A 50 16.85 -0.38 -3.75
N LEU A 51 16.64 0.65 -2.93
CA LEU A 51 17.48 0.96 -1.77
C LEU A 51 17.47 -0.17 -0.74
N TYR A 52 16.31 -0.73 -0.42
CA TYR A 52 16.22 -1.90 0.47
C TYR A 52 16.64 -3.21 -0.19
N THR A 53 16.62 -3.29 -1.51
CA THR A 53 17.07 -4.50 -2.22
C THR A 53 18.60 -4.55 -2.31
N PHE A 54 19.24 -3.42 -2.59
CA PHE A 54 20.68 -3.39 -2.91
C PHE A 54 21.56 -2.87 -1.77
N TYR A 55 21.09 -1.92 -0.95
CA TYR A 55 21.88 -1.29 0.10
C TYR A 55 21.53 -1.81 1.50
N TYR A 56 20.24 -1.93 1.84
CA TYR A 56 19.79 -2.43 3.15
C TYR A 56 19.30 -3.87 3.04
N GLN A 57 20.23 -4.79 2.81
CA GLN A 57 19.95 -6.17 2.38
C GLN A 57 19.29 -7.06 3.45
N ASP A 58 19.22 -6.61 4.70
CA ASP A 58 18.50 -7.36 5.74
C ASP A 58 16.99 -7.22 5.55
N ARG A 59 16.43 -8.16 4.79
CA ARG A 59 14.99 -8.24 4.50
C ARG A 59 14.15 -8.46 5.77
N SER A 60 14.72 -9.10 6.80
CA SER A 60 13.97 -9.44 8.01
C SER A 60 13.63 -8.21 8.86
N THR A 61 14.45 -7.16 8.76
CA THR A 61 14.24 -5.87 9.43
C THR A 61 13.66 -4.79 8.51
N ALA A 62 13.54 -5.07 7.22
CA ALA A 62 13.02 -4.13 6.23
C ALA A 62 11.50 -3.97 6.34
N ASP A 63 11.05 -2.77 6.71
CA ASP A 63 9.64 -2.42 6.88
C ASP A 63 8.78 -2.66 5.63
N ILE A 64 9.39 -2.59 4.45
CA ILE A 64 8.71 -2.78 3.17
C ILE A 64 8.45 -4.24 2.81
N PHE A 65 9.21 -5.18 3.40
CA PHE A 65 9.11 -6.61 3.09
C PHE A 65 8.41 -7.39 4.19
N LYS A 66 8.57 -6.98 5.45
CA LYS A 66 8.11 -7.76 6.62
C LYS A 66 6.63 -8.14 6.58
N PHE A 67 5.74 -7.21 6.22
CA PHE A 67 4.30 -7.49 6.16
C PHE A 67 3.90 -8.26 4.91
N PHE A 68 4.64 -8.07 3.82
CA PHE A 68 4.44 -8.81 2.59
C PHE A 68 4.82 -10.28 2.76
N ASP A 69 5.93 -10.55 3.43
CA ASP A 69 6.40 -11.93 3.67
C ASP A 69 5.45 -12.69 4.59
N ASP A 70 5.00 -12.08 5.69
CA ASP A 70 3.95 -12.66 6.54
C ASP A 70 2.64 -12.85 5.77
N SER A 71 2.31 -11.97 4.82
CA SER A 71 1.08 -12.11 4.04
C SER A 71 1.14 -13.25 3.02
N VAL A 72 2.33 -13.64 2.55
CA VAL A 72 2.51 -14.85 1.72
C VAL A 72 2.16 -16.08 2.54
N VAL A 73 2.67 -16.18 3.77
CA VAL A 73 2.34 -17.29 4.68
C VAL A 73 0.84 -17.31 4.97
N LEU A 74 0.24 -16.15 5.25
CA LEU A 74 -1.20 -16.04 5.48
C LEU A 74 -2.02 -16.42 4.24
N PHE A 75 -1.56 -16.05 3.04
CA PHE A 75 -2.27 -16.37 1.81
C PHE A 75 -2.27 -17.87 1.51
N ASN A 76 -1.30 -18.65 2.00
CA ASN A 76 -1.37 -20.11 1.90
C ASN A 76 -2.59 -20.70 2.63
N LEU A 77 -3.16 -20.00 3.63
CA LEU A 77 -4.42 -20.40 4.26
C LEU A 77 -5.59 -20.35 3.28
N PHE A 78 -5.58 -19.42 2.31
CA PHE A 78 -6.62 -19.34 1.29
C PHE A 78 -6.70 -20.61 0.45
N HIS A 79 -5.56 -21.24 0.15
CA HIS A 79 -5.53 -22.48 -0.63
C HIS A 79 -5.99 -23.70 0.18
N GLU A 80 -5.81 -23.71 1.50
CA GLU A 80 -6.24 -24.80 2.38
C GLU A 80 -7.71 -24.65 2.81
N SER A 81 -8.10 -23.47 3.26
CA SER A 81 -9.45 -23.15 3.72
C SER A 81 -9.81 -21.69 3.41
N PRO A 82 -10.46 -21.41 2.25
CA PRO A 82 -10.90 -20.07 1.89
C PRO A 82 -11.82 -19.43 2.95
N SER A 83 -12.66 -20.22 3.61
CA SER A 83 -13.56 -19.73 4.67
C SER A 83 -12.78 -19.25 5.89
N ASP A 84 -11.76 -20.00 6.32
CA ASP A 84 -10.89 -19.57 7.42
C ASP A 84 -10.06 -18.36 7.01
N PHE A 85 -9.58 -18.30 5.78
CA PHE A 85 -8.87 -17.11 5.28
C PHE A 85 -9.74 -15.85 5.40
N PHE A 86 -10.94 -15.83 4.81
CA PHE A 86 -11.79 -14.64 4.87
C PHE A 86 -12.29 -14.34 6.29
N SER A 87 -12.62 -15.37 7.09
CA SER A 87 -12.95 -15.19 8.50
C SER A 87 -11.83 -14.48 9.25
N LEU A 88 -10.57 -14.88 9.05
CA LEU A 88 -9.41 -14.27 9.69
C LEU A 88 -9.18 -12.81 9.24
N ILE A 89 -9.33 -12.55 7.94
CA ILE A 89 -9.22 -11.19 7.36
C ILE A 89 -10.26 -10.26 8.00
N PHE A 90 -11.53 -10.68 8.08
CA PHE A 90 -12.63 -9.84 8.58
C PHE A 90 -12.85 -9.90 10.09
N GLY A 91 -12.05 -10.68 10.84
CA GLY A 91 -12.10 -10.71 12.31
C GLY A 91 -13.17 -11.63 12.89
N GLY A 92 -13.48 -12.72 12.20
CA GLY A 92 -14.28 -13.82 12.74
C GLY A 92 -13.57 -14.61 13.85
N LYS A 93 -14.27 -15.58 14.41
CA LYS A 93 -13.73 -16.42 15.50
C LYS A 93 -12.51 -17.20 15.02
N THR A 94 -11.45 -17.19 15.83
CA THR A 94 -10.21 -17.90 15.50
C THR A 94 -10.42 -19.42 15.54
N SER A 95 -10.09 -20.12 14.44
CA SER A 95 -10.09 -21.58 14.36
C SER A 95 -8.69 -22.16 14.62
N LEU A 96 -8.60 -23.47 14.93
CA LEU A 96 -7.32 -24.15 15.17
C LEU A 96 -6.38 -24.06 13.96
N ILE A 97 -6.93 -24.12 12.74
CA ILE A 97 -6.15 -23.96 11.50
C ILE A 97 -5.58 -22.55 11.44
N GLN A 98 -6.39 -21.52 11.70
CA GLN A 98 -5.92 -20.14 11.73
C GLN A 98 -4.82 -19.92 12.78
N GLU A 99 -4.94 -20.51 13.97
CA GLU A 99 -3.90 -20.44 15.01
C GLU A 99 -2.56 -21.02 14.50
N ALA A 100 -2.60 -22.16 13.81
CA ALA A 100 -1.41 -22.77 13.23
C ALA A 100 -0.72 -21.88 12.18
N TYR A 101 -1.49 -21.08 11.44
CA TYR A 101 -0.95 -20.09 10.51
C TYR A 101 -0.43 -18.84 11.22
N ILE A 102 -1.20 -18.31 12.18
CA ILE A 102 -0.82 -17.13 12.98
C ILE A 102 0.51 -17.36 13.68
N ASN A 103 0.74 -18.55 14.23
CA ASN A 103 1.97 -18.90 14.94
C ASN A 103 3.22 -18.95 14.04
N LYS A 104 3.04 -18.95 12.71
CA LYS A 104 4.14 -18.88 11.73
C LYS A 104 4.47 -17.44 11.32
N LEU A 105 3.63 -16.47 11.69
CA LEU A 105 3.79 -15.07 11.32
C LEU A 105 4.71 -14.37 12.32
N ASN A 106 5.65 -13.58 11.81
CA ASN A 106 6.65 -12.93 12.65
C ASN A 106 6.13 -11.63 13.28
N PHE A 107 5.21 -10.93 12.59
CA PHE A 107 4.76 -9.58 12.95
C PHE A 107 3.25 -9.50 13.22
N TRP A 108 2.54 -10.63 13.27
CA TRP A 108 1.10 -10.67 13.54
C TRP A 108 0.75 -10.38 15.00
N VAL A 109 1.62 -10.78 15.93
CA VAL A 109 1.49 -10.52 17.36
C VAL A 109 2.77 -9.84 17.82
N ASN A 110 2.82 -8.52 17.81
CA ASN A 110 3.95 -7.82 18.42
C ASN A 110 3.85 -7.87 19.95
N SER A 111 5.02 -7.88 20.57
CA SER A 111 5.42 -8.26 21.93
C SER A 111 4.90 -7.37 23.07
N ASN A 112 3.98 -6.44 22.81
CA ASN A 112 3.49 -5.51 23.81
C ASN A 112 1.96 -5.61 23.98
N PRO A 113 1.45 -6.25 25.07
CA PRO A 113 0.02 -6.40 25.32
C PRO A 113 -0.72 -5.07 25.55
N ASN A 114 0.01 -3.94 25.62
CA ASN A 114 -0.54 -2.60 25.79
C ASN A 114 -0.83 -1.84 24.47
N GLU A 115 -0.50 -2.41 23.31
CA GLU A 115 -0.89 -1.83 22.01
C GLU A 115 -2.36 -2.17 21.71
N LEU A 116 -3.26 -1.24 22.03
CA LEU A 116 -4.70 -1.34 21.75
C LEU A 116 -5.03 -1.50 20.25
N TYR A 117 -4.10 -1.10 19.37
CA TYR A 117 -4.21 -1.18 17.92
C TYR A 117 -2.94 -1.81 17.33
N ASN A 118 -3.10 -2.89 16.57
CA ASN A 118 -1.99 -3.57 15.90
C ASN A 118 -2.05 -3.31 14.39
N ASP A 119 -1.35 -2.24 13.98
CA ASP A 119 -1.23 -1.81 12.58
C ASP A 119 -0.55 -2.86 11.69
N SER A 120 0.27 -3.75 12.28
CA SER A 120 0.94 -4.83 11.54
C SER A 120 -0.09 -5.83 10.99
N ARG A 121 -1.12 -6.17 11.75
CA ARG A 121 -2.18 -7.09 11.29
C ARG A 121 -2.93 -6.52 10.10
N LEU A 122 -3.26 -5.22 10.12
CA LEU A 122 -3.93 -4.58 8.99
C LEU A 122 -3.07 -4.69 7.72
N MET A 123 -1.77 -4.42 7.82
CA MET A 123 -0.86 -4.51 6.67
C MET A 123 -0.73 -5.92 6.13
N VAL A 124 -0.61 -6.93 7.00
CA VAL A 124 -0.56 -8.34 6.58
C VAL A 124 -1.87 -8.73 5.89
N LYS A 125 -3.03 -8.34 6.44
CA LYS A 125 -4.34 -8.61 5.84
C LYS A 125 -4.52 -7.96 4.47
N LEU A 126 -4.13 -6.69 4.33
CA LEU A 126 -4.23 -5.96 3.06
C LEU A 126 -3.34 -6.59 1.97
N ASN A 127 -2.09 -6.92 2.31
CA ASN A 127 -1.22 -7.63 1.39
C ASN A 127 -1.76 -9.03 1.06
N ALA A 128 -2.33 -9.75 2.05
CA ALA A 128 -2.91 -11.07 1.83
C ALA A 128 -4.12 -11.03 0.87
N LEU A 129 -4.96 -10.00 0.96
CA LEU A 129 -6.03 -9.78 -0.01
C LEU A 129 -5.49 -9.44 -1.41
N LEU A 130 -4.42 -8.65 -1.51
CA LEU A 130 -3.82 -8.30 -2.79
C LEU A 130 -3.21 -9.52 -3.51
N HIS A 131 -2.79 -10.55 -2.78
CA HIS A 131 -2.32 -11.82 -3.37
C HIS A 131 -3.35 -12.48 -4.30
N LEU A 132 -4.65 -12.25 -4.07
CA LEU A 132 -5.73 -12.75 -4.95
C LEU A 132 -5.63 -12.23 -6.39
N VAL A 133 -5.03 -11.06 -6.60
CA VAL A 133 -4.90 -10.41 -7.91
C VAL A 133 -3.45 -10.19 -8.33
N SER A 134 -2.51 -10.22 -7.39
CA SER A 134 -1.08 -9.99 -7.65
C SER A 134 -0.31 -11.26 -8.04
N PHE A 135 -0.86 -12.45 -7.75
CA PHE A 135 -0.17 -13.73 -7.90
C PHE A 135 1.17 -13.80 -7.15
N GLY A 136 1.32 -13.05 -6.06
CA GLY A 136 2.56 -13.01 -5.28
C GLY A 136 3.62 -12.03 -5.80
N TYR A 137 3.34 -11.25 -6.86
CA TYR A 137 4.33 -10.29 -7.37
C TYR A 137 4.36 -9.00 -6.55
N TYR A 138 5.47 -8.77 -5.84
CA TYR A 138 5.68 -7.60 -4.98
C TYR A 138 5.44 -6.26 -5.71
N GLY A 139 5.83 -6.15 -6.98
CA GLY A 139 5.63 -4.94 -7.78
C GLY A 139 4.16 -4.51 -7.87
N VAL A 140 3.22 -5.45 -7.87
CA VAL A 140 1.77 -5.14 -7.88
C VAL A 140 1.36 -4.51 -6.56
N HIS A 141 1.88 -5.03 -5.43
CA HIS A 141 1.62 -4.48 -4.11
C HIS A 141 2.20 -3.07 -3.99
N LEU A 142 3.44 -2.86 -4.45
CA LEU A 142 4.07 -1.55 -4.49
C LEU A 142 3.20 -0.52 -5.23
N VAL A 143 2.69 -0.87 -6.41
CA VAL A 143 1.82 0.01 -7.21
C VAL A 143 0.46 0.23 -6.52
N ALA A 144 -0.15 -0.83 -5.98
CA ALA A 144 -1.45 -0.76 -5.32
C ALA A 144 -1.44 0.08 -4.04
N PHE A 145 -0.46 -0.12 -3.16
CA PHE A 145 -0.32 0.68 -1.94
C PHE A 145 0.01 2.14 -2.27
N THR A 146 0.87 2.38 -3.27
CA THR A 146 1.17 3.75 -3.71
C THR A 146 -0.08 4.44 -4.28
N PHE A 147 -0.94 3.71 -4.97
CA PHE A 147 -2.23 4.23 -5.45
C PHE A 147 -3.19 4.54 -4.31
N LEU A 148 -3.31 3.65 -3.32
CA LEU A 148 -4.14 3.89 -2.14
C LEU A 148 -3.69 5.14 -1.37
N SER A 149 -2.38 5.29 -1.18
CA SER A 149 -1.80 6.50 -0.63
C SER A 149 -2.19 7.74 -1.46
N PHE A 150 -2.01 7.68 -2.78
CA PHE A 150 -2.36 8.78 -3.68
C PHE A 150 -3.83 9.20 -3.59
N VAL A 151 -4.74 8.23 -3.44
CA VAL A 151 -6.17 8.49 -3.18
C VAL A 151 -6.35 9.25 -1.86
N GLY A 152 -5.68 8.82 -0.79
CA GLY A 152 -5.68 9.52 0.51
C GLY A 152 -5.20 10.97 0.41
N PHE A 153 -4.09 11.23 -0.28
CA PHE A 153 -3.61 12.59 -0.53
C PHE A 153 -4.57 13.43 -1.39
N ALA A 154 -5.27 12.82 -2.34
CA ALA A 154 -6.31 13.50 -3.10
C ALA A 154 -7.52 13.88 -2.23
N PHE A 155 -7.91 13.02 -1.29
CA PHE A 155 -8.93 13.35 -0.27
C PHE A 155 -8.46 14.49 0.63
N LEU A 156 -7.22 14.43 1.13
CA LEU A 156 -6.64 15.46 1.97
C LEU A 156 -6.62 16.81 1.25
N TYR A 157 -6.13 16.84 0.00
CA TYR A 157 -6.13 18.03 -0.83
C TYR A 157 -7.54 18.63 -0.94
N LYS A 158 -8.56 17.82 -1.29
CA LYS A 158 -9.95 18.29 -1.43
C LYS A 158 -10.57 18.77 -0.13
N ALA A 159 -10.23 18.14 1.00
CA ALA A 159 -10.74 18.55 2.30
C ALA A 159 -10.26 19.97 2.65
N PHE A 160 -9.02 20.29 2.28
CA PHE A 160 -8.38 21.56 2.60
C PHE A 160 -8.51 22.63 1.50
N GLU A 161 -8.72 22.28 0.23
CA GLU A 161 -8.65 23.24 -0.89
C GLU A 161 -9.59 24.45 -0.77
N ARG A 162 -10.70 24.31 -0.04
CA ARG A 162 -11.65 25.40 0.20
C ARG A 162 -11.17 26.44 1.22
N PHE A 163 -10.17 26.11 2.03
CA PHE A 163 -9.62 26.97 3.08
C PHE A 163 -8.35 27.71 2.65
N PHE A 164 -7.79 27.39 1.47
CA PHE A 164 -6.54 27.97 0.99
C PHE A 164 -6.74 28.69 -0.34
N GLU A 165 -6.32 29.95 -0.41
CA GLU A 165 -6.31 30.72 -1.66
C GLU A 165 -5.30 30.16 -2.67
N TYR A 166 -4.11 29.80 -2.18
CA TYR A 166 -2.99 29.32 -2.99
C TYR A 166 -3.06 27.81 -3.26
N LYS A 167 -4.03 27.38 -4.08
CA LYS A 167 -4.29 25.97 -4.42
C LYS A 167 -3.08 25.18 -4.93
N LYS A 168 -2.21 25.82 -5.73
CA LYS A 168 -0.97 25.20 -6.24
C LYS A 168 0.06 24.94 -5.13
N LEU A 169 0.15 25.85 -4.16
CA LEU A 169 1.04 25.69 -3.01
C LEU A 169 0.53 24.57 -2.10
N LEU A 170 -0.77 24.52 -1.83
CA LEU A 170 -1.39 23.41 -1.10
C LEU A 170 -1.08 22.06 -1.77
N LEU A 171 -1.21 21.98 -3.10
CA LEU A 171 -0.85 20.76 -3.84
C LEU A 171 0.62 20.37 -3.64
N LEU A 172 1.54 21.34 -3.72
CA LEU A 172 2.96 21.09 -3.51
C LEU A 172 3.24 20.58 -2.09
N VAL A 173 2.61 21.18 -1.08
CA VAL A 173 2.77 20.74 0.32
C VAL A 173 2.21 19.33 0.52
N VAL A 174 1.02 19.07 -0.01
CA VAL A 174 0.33 17.79 0.17
C VAL A 174 1.04 16.66 -0.57
N PHE A 175 1.54 16.87 -1.78
CA PHE A 175 2.10 15.80 -2.60
C PHE A 175 3.62 15.76 -2.67
N PHE A 176 4.34 16.85 -2.39
CA PHE A 176 5.78 16.97 -2.72
C PHE A 176 6.70 17.33 -1.54
N VAL A 177 6.19 17.44 -0.31
CA VAL A 177 7.07 17.52 0.85
C VAL A 177 7.93 16.24 0.88
N PRO A 178 9.27 16.33 0.94
CA PRO A 178 10.14 15.16 0.79
C PRO A 178 9.81 14.01 1.75
N SER A 179 9.52 14.33 3.01
CA SER A 179 9.11 13.34 4.01
C SER A 179 7.81 12.62 3.60
N VAL A 180 6.82 13.38 3.14
CA VAL A 180 5.55 12.83 2.65
C VAL A 180 5.78 11.93 1.44
N LEU A 181 6.52 12.42 0.44
CA LEU A 181 6.83 11.65 -0.77
C LEU A 181 7.55 10.34 -0.47
N PHE A 182 8.45 10.33 0.51
CA PHE A 182 9.26 9.17 0.81
C PHE A 182 8.47 8.13 1.61
N TRP A 183 7.91 8.53 2.76
CA TRP A 183 7.31 7.59 3.71
C TRP A 183 5.94 7.07 3.29
N SER A 184 5.17 7.87 2.54
CA SER A 184 3.84 7.47 2.09
C SER A 184 3.86 6.74 0.72
N THR A 185 4.91 5.97 0.44
CA THR A 185 5.03 5.22 -0.82
C THR A 185 5.44 3.76 -0.62
N GLY A 186 5.13 2.93 -1.62
CA GLY A 186 5.44 1.51 -1.59
C GLY A 186 4.61 0.74 -0.56
N VAL A 187 5.08 -0.45 -0.18
CA VAL A 187 4.38 -1.34 0.75
C VAL A 187 4.72 -0.97 2.21
N SER A 188 4.48 0.29 2.58
CA SER A 188 4.70 0.83 3.93
C SER A 188 3.38 1.02 4.68
N LYS A 189 3.43 1.01 6.03
CA LYS A 189 2.26 1.30 6.89
C LYS A 189 1.73 2.70 6.65
N GLU A 190 2.65 3.63 6.51
CA GLU A 190 2.44 5.06 6.34
C GLU A 190 1.80 5.37 4.97
N SER A 191 1.86 4.44 4.01
CA SER A 191 1.11 4.56 2.76
C SER A 191 -0.40 4.40 2.95
N VAL A 192 -0.84 3.77 4.03
CA VAL A 192 -2.26 3.50 4.32
C VAL A 192 -2.79 4.29 5.52
N LEU A 193 -1.96 4.50 6.55
CA LEU A 193 -2.36 5.04 7.85
C LEU A 193 -2.15 6.57 8.01
N PHE A 194 -1.87 7.29 6.92
CA PHE A 194 -1.62 8.74 6.95
C PHE A 194 -2.88 9.58 7.20
#